data_AF-A0A7X6T2R0-F1
#
_entry.id   AF-A0A7X6T2R0-F1
#
_cell.length_a   1.000
_cell.length_b   1.000
_cell.length_c   1.000
_cell.angle_alpha   90.00
_cell.angle_beta   90.00
_cell.angle_gamma   90.00
#
_symmetry.space_group_name_H-M   'P 1'
#
loop_
_entity.id
_entity.type
_entity.pdbx_description
1 polymer ?
#
loop_
_entity_poly.entity_id
_entity_poly.type
_entity_poly.pdbx_seq_one_letter_code
_entity_poly.pdbx_strand_id
1 'polypeptide(L)'
;MHNKKVISVIAIFLAALMLATVLLSAIGSGALAASQADIDALEKKREAVRNEKNAVQADINELSGQKKTEMEKKQAIDEQIALTLEEIDIITKQIDIYTQLIDQKSRDLEKAKEQEEEQYESYRMRVRAMEENGNLSYLSLVFKAGSLPQLLTNLDMIGEIISSDKRLFEQYKEAREKTEEIKADYENMAEELKLKETELQEQKAKLDEEVKAAAEIIAGIQADIDEHTAVLNK
;
A
#
# COMPACT_ATOMS: atom_id res chain seq x y z
N MET A 1 10.45 22.32 -43.89
CA MET A 1 10.60 20.85 -43.71
C MET A 1 10.54 20.39 -42.26
N HIS A 2 10.67 21.26 -41.25
CA HIS A 2 10.65 20.87 -39.83
C HIS A 2 9.24 20.52 -39.29
N ASN A 3 8.20 21.25 -39.69
CA ASN A 3 6.85 21.08 -39.11
C ASN A 3 6.18 19.76 -39.49
N LYS A 4 6.50 19.16 -40.64
CA LYS A 4 5.95 17.86 -41.04
C LYS A 4 6.54 16.70 -40.23
N LYS A 5 7.77 16.82 -39.73
CA LYS A 5 8.40 15.81 -38.87
C LYS A 5 7.85 15.87 -37.45
N VAL A 6 7.63 17.07 -36.92
CA VAL A 6 7.03 17.29 -35.58
C VAL A 6 5.58 16.80 -35.54
N ILE A 7 4.77 17.12 -36.55
CA ILE A 7 3.38 16.64 -36.66
C ILE A 7 3.32 15.11 -36.82
N SER A 8 4.29 14.51 -37.53
CA SER A 8 4.37 13.05 -37.69
C SER A 8 4.79 12.32 -36.41
N VAL A 9 5.64 12.92 -35.57
CA VAL A 9 6.04 12.35 -34.28
C VAL A 9 4.88 12.45 -33.28
N ILE A 10 4.17 13.59 -33.25
CA ILE A 10 2.98 13.78 -32.41
C ILE A 10 1.85 12.82 -32.80
N ALA A 11 1.65 12.55 -34.10
CA ALA A 11 0.64 11.60 -34.56
C ALA A 11 0.98 10.13 -34.24
N ILE A 12 2.26 9.76 -34.27
CA ILE A 12 2.72 8.41 -33.89
C ILE A 12 2.64 8.23 -32.36
N PHE A 13 2.89 9.29 -31.59
CA PHE A 13 2.76 9.28 -30.13
C PHE A 13 1.30 9.24 -29.67
N LEU A 14 0.40 9.99 -30.32
CA LEU A 14 -1.06 9.90 -30.10
C LEU A 14 -1.65 8.55 -30.51
N ALA A 15 -1.13 7.91 -31.56
CA ALA A 15 -1.54 6.56 -31.95
C ALA A 15 -1.07 5.49 -30.95
N ALA A 16 0.10 5.68 -30.32
CA ALA A 16 0.55 4.85 -29.20
C ALA A 16 -0.30 5.07 -27.93
N LEU A 17 -0.76 6.30 -27.69
CA LEU A 17 -1.69 6.66 -26.62
C LEU A 17 -3.09 6.03 -26.81
N MET A 18 -3.58 5.96 -28.06
CA MET A 18 -4.84 5.28 -28.38
C MET A 18 -4.74 3.74 -28.29
N LEU A 19 -3.58 3.14 -28.53
CA LEU A 19 -3.38 1.70 -28.34
C LEU A 19 -3.30 1.31 -26.84
N ALA A 20 -2.88 2.23 -25.96
CA ALA A 20 -2.89 2.01 -24.51
C ALA A 20 -4.29 2.13 -23.88
N THR A 21 -5.20 2.91 -24.46
CA THR A 21 -6.58 3.07 -23.96
C THR A 21 -7.49 1.89 -24.32
N VAL A 22 -7.19 1.13 -25.38
CA VAL A 22 -7.97 -0.06 -25.78
C VAL A 22 -7.78 -1.24 -24.81
N LEU A 23 -6.69 -1.29 -24.04
CA LEU A 23 -6.50 -2.32 -23.01
C LEU A 23 -7.40 -2.10 -21.77
N LEU A 24 -8.06 -0.94 -21.64
CA LEU A 24 -8.87 -0.61 -20.48
C LEU A 24 -10.36 -0.99 -20.63
N SER A 25 -10.81 -1.45 -21.79
CA SER A 25 -12.20 -1.93 -21.97
C SER A 25 -12.46 -3.33 -21.37
N ALA A 26 -11.49 -3.91 -20.66
CA ALA A 26 -11.60 -5.24 -20.05
C ALA A 26 -11.81 -5.23 -18.53
N ILE A 27 -11.89 -4.07 -17.87
CA ILE A 27 -12.28 -4.00 -16.45
C ILE A 27 -13.81 -4.04 -16.36
N GLY A 28 -14.35 -5.19 -16.74
CA GLY A 28 -15.74 -5.54 -16.49
C GLY A 28 -16.00 -5.66 -15.01
N SER A 29 -17.18 -5.21 -14.61
CA SER A 29 -17.76 -5.30 -13.28
C SER A 29 -17.60 -6.70 -12.67
N GLY A 30 -16.61 -6.85 -11.82
CA GLY A 30 -16.39 -8.02 -11.00
C GLY A 30 -15.57 -7.57 -9.80
N ALA A 31 -15.98 -7.97 -8.60
CA ALA A 31 -15.19 -7.77 -7.39
C ALA A 31 -13.88 -8.55 -7.51
N LEU A 32 -12.91 -7.98 -8.23
CA LEU A 32 -11.53 -8.43 -8.24
C LEU A 32 -10.93 -7.91 -6.94
N ALA A 33 -10.47 -8.83 -6.11
CA ALA A 33 -9.74 -8.49 -4.90
C ALA A 33 -8.52 -7.66 -5.31
N ALA A 34 -8.45 -6.41 -4.82
CA ALA A 34 -7.30 -5.55 -5.02
C ALA A 34 -6.02 -6.29 -4.61
N SER A 35 -5.00 -6.26 -5.46
CA SER A 35 -3.82 -7.12 -5.37
C SER A 35 -2.52 -6.32 -5.41
N GLN A 36 -1.42 -6.95 -4.99
CA GLN A 36 -0.08 -6.35 -5.10
C GLN A 36 0.27 -5.95 -6.54
N ALA A 37 -0.22 -6.70 -7.54
CA ALA A 37 0.00 -6.38 -8.95
C ALA A 37 -0.65 -5.04 -9.36
N ASP A 38 -1.77 -4.67 -8.74
CA ASP A 38 -2.43 -3.39 -8.99
C ASP A 38 -1.60 -2.23 -8.42
N ILE A 39 -0.99 -2.43 -7.24
CA ILE A 39 -0.07 -1.47 -6.64
C ILE A 39 1.14 -1.26 -7.55
N ASP A 40 1.78 -2.35 -8.01
CA ASP A 40 2.96 -2.28 -8.89
C ASP A 40 2.65 -1.59 -10.22
N ALA A 41 1.46 -1.84 -10.79
CA ALA A 41 1.00 -1.18 -12.00
C ALA A 41 0.80 0.32 -11.79
N LEU A 42 0.19 0.71 -10.66
CA LEU A 42 0.01 2.10 -10.27
C LEU A 42 1.35 2.80 -10.02
N GLU A 43 2.33 2.12 -9.42
CA GLU A 43 3.68 2.67 -9.22
C GLU A 43 4.41 2.94 -10.53
N LYS A 44 4.35 2.01 -11.49
CA LYS A 44 4.90 2.22 -12.83
C LYS A 44 4.24 3.40 -13.54
N LYS A 45 2.91 3.50 -13.42
CA LYS A 45 2.17 4.63 -13.98
C LYS A 45 2.61 5.95 -13.32
N ARG A 46 2.76 5.96 -12.00
CA ARG A 46 3.24 7.11 -11.22
C ARG A 46 4.64 7.54 -11.66
N GLU A 47 5.55 6.61 -11.89
CA GLU A 47 6.90 6.90 -12.35
C GLU A 47 6.90 7.56 -13.74
N ALA A 48 6.06 7.07 -14.66
CA ALA A 48 5.90 7.67 -15.97
C ALA A 48 5.39 9.12 -15.89
N VAL A 49 4.34 9.36 -15.10
CA VAL A 49 3.77 10.70 -14.88
C VAL A 49 4.81 11.63 -14.23
N ARG A 50 5.58 11.14 -13.25
CA ARG A 50 6.62 11.92 -12.59
C ARG A 50 7.75 12.33 -13.54
N ASN A 51 8.12 11.44 -14.46
CA ASN A 51 9.12 11.76 -15.49
C ASN A 51 8.60 12.84 -16.45
N GLU A 52 7.34 12.78 -16.84
CA GLU A 52 6.68 13.80 -17.66
C GLU A 52 6.62 15.14 -16.92
N LYS A 53 6.22 15.14 -15.64
CA LYS A 53 6.19 16.32 -14.77
C LYS A 53 7.55 16.97 -14.63
N ASN A 54 8.63 16.18 -14.51
CA ASN A 54 9.99 16.70 -14.46
C ASN A 54 10.42 17.37 -15.78
N ALA A 55 9.99 16.83 -16.93
CA ALA A 55 10.25 17.45 -18.22
C ALA A 55 9.52 18.80 -18.35
N VAL A 56 8.23 18.84 -18.01
CA VAL A 56 7.44 20.08 -18.00
C VAL A 56 8.03 21.12 -17.04
N GLN A 57 8.49 20.70 -15.85
CA GLN A 57 9.16 21.61 -14.92
C GLN A 57 10.46 22.21 -15.48
N ALA A 58 11.22 21.44 -16.27
CA ALA A 58 12.40 21.95 -16.96
C ALA A 58 12.02 22.98 -18.03
N ASP A 59 10.94 22.73 -18.78
CA ASP A 59 10.40 23.67 -19.76
C ASP A 59 9.97 24.99 -19.09
N ILE A 60 9.27 24.92 -17.95
CA ILE A 60 8.89 26.11 -17.15
C ILE A 60 10.12 26.95 -16.76
N ASN A 61 11.20 26.29 -16.33
CA ASN A 61 12.44 26.96 -15.96
C ASN A 61 13.10 27.65 -17.17
N GLU A 62 13.09 27.01 -18.35
CA GLU A 62 13.61 27.60 -19.58
C GLU A 62 12.78 28.81 -20.03
N LEU A 63 11.44 28.68 -20.01
CA LEU A 63 10.50 29.76 -20.37
C LEU A 63 10.69 30.98 -19.45
N SER A 64 10.96 30.75 -18.17
CA SER A 64 11.24 31.80 -17.18
C SER A 64 12.54 32.55 -17.46
N GLY A 65 13.58 31.85 -17.95
CA GLY A 65 14.87 32.46 -18.30
C GLY A 65 14.88 33.25 -19.61
N GLN A 66 14.00 32.91 -20.56
CA GLN A 66 14.02 33.45 -21.93
C GLN A 66 13.13 34.69 -22.17
N LYS A 67 12.40 35.22 -21.17
CA LYS A 67 11.36 36.26 -21.37
C LYS A 67 10.35 35.88 -22.48
N LYS A 68 10.00 34.59 -22.59
CA LYS A 68 8.93 34.12 -23.48
C LYS A 68 7.55 34.57 -22.98
N THR A 69 6.56 34.57 -23.86
CA THR A 69 5.22 35.12 -23.58
C THR A 69 4.60 34.44 -22.36
N GLU A 70 4.00 35.20 -21.45
CA GLU A 70 3.31 34.70 -20.25
C GLU A 70 2.26 33.61 -20.57
N MET A 71 1.71 33.61 -21.79
CA MET A 71 0.84 32.55 -22.30
C MET A 71 1.51 31.18 -22.41
N GLU A 72 2.78 31.10 -22.85
CA GLU A 72 3.52 29.84 -22.94
C GLU A 72 3.83 29.29 -21.54
N LYS A 73 4.18 30.18 -20.59
CA LYS A 73 4.37 29.81 -19.19
C LYS A 73 3.07 29.29 -18.58
N LYS A 74 1.94 29.96 -18.82
CA LYS A 74 0.63 29.52 -18.36
C LYS A 74 0.33 28.10 -18.87
N GLN A 75 0.53 27.84 -20.15
CA GLN A 75 0.26 26.53 -20.74
C GLN A 75 1.09 25.42 -20.09
N ALA A 76 2.38 25.68 -19.84
CA ALA A 76 3.25 24.71 -19.18
C ALA A 76 2.83 24.46 -17.70
N ILE A 77 2.40 25.50 -16.97
CA ILE A 77 1.86 25.33 -15.61
C ILE A 77 0.52 24.59 -15.63
N ASP A 78 -0.37 24.87 -16.59
CA ASP A 78 -1.64 24.12 -16.73
C ASP A 78 -1.37 22.62 -16.98
N GLU A 79 -0.35 22.30 -17.78
CA GLU A 79 0.09 20.92 -18.02
C GLU A 79 0.68 20.28 -16.75
N GLN A 80 1.51 21.02 -16.00
CA GLN A 80 2.02 20.57 -14.71
C GLN A 80 0.88 20.28 -13.71
N ILE A 81 -0.12 21.15 -13.64
CA ILE A 81 -1.33 20.96 -12.81
C ILE A 81 -2.07 19.67 -13.19
N ALA A 82 -2.25 19.42 -14.49
CA ALA A 82 -2.91 18.21 -14.97
C ALA A 82 -2.16 16.93 -14.55
N LEU A 83 -0.83 16.94 -14.67
CA LEU A 83 0.03 15.82 -14.24
C LEU A 83 0.00 15.64 -12.71
N THR A 84 0.00 16.73 -11.94
CA THR A 84 -0.15 16.68 -10.48
C THR A 84 -1.50 16.09 -10.08
N LEU A 85 -2.59 16.44 -10.75
CA LEU A 85 -3.90 15.85 -10.53
C LEU A 85 -3.92 14.35 -10.86
N GLU A 86 -3.21 13.92 -11.90
CA GLU A 86 -3.06 12.50 -12.22
C GLU A 86 -2.24 11.74 -11.16
N GLU A 87 -1.14 12.32 -10.67
CA GLU A 87 -0.39 11.75 -9.54
C GLU A 87 -1.28 11.60 -8.29
N ILE A 88 -2.11 12.60 -7.99
CA ILE A 88 -3.08 12.57 -6.89
C ILE A 88 -4.11 11.45 -7.06
N ASP A 89 -4.68 11.28 -8.26
CA ASP A 89 -5.62 10.19 -8.55
C ASP A 89 -4.97 8.81 -8.37
N ILE A 90 -3.72 8.65 -8.84
CA ILE A 90 -2.97 7.40 -8.67
C ILE A 90 -2.73 7.11 -7.18
N ILE A 91 -2.26 8.10 -6.40
CA ILE A 91 -2.02 7.93 -4.95
C ILE A 91 -3.33 7.62 -4.22
N THR A 92 -4.44 8.27 -4.60
CA THR A 92 -5.76 8.01 -4.01
C THR A 92 -6.20 6.57 -4.25
N LYS A 93 -6.01 6.04 -5.47
CA LYS A 93 -6.27 4.63 -5.77
C LYS A 93 -5.38 3.68 -4.98
N GLN A 94 -4.10 4.02 -4.79
CA GLN A 94 -3.21 3.23 -3.94
C GLN A 94 -3.71 3.19 -2.50
N ILE A 95 -4.14 4.32 -1.95
CA ILE A 95 -4.74 4.42 -0.61
C ILE A 95 -5.96 3.50 -0.50
N ASP A 96 -6.88 3.58 -1.46
CA ASP A 96 -8.10 2.74 -1.46
C ASP A 96 -7.76 1.24 -1.45
N ILE A 97 -6.77 0.83 -2.25
CA ILE A 97 -6.28 -0.56 -2.29
C ILE A 97 -5.67 -0.96 -0.95
N TYR A 98 -4.79 -0.13 -0.39
CA TYR A 98 -4.17 -0.40 0.92
C TYR A 98 -5.21 -0.49 2.04
N THR A 99 -6.22 0.38 2.04
CA THR A 99 -7.34 0.32 3.01
C THR A 99 -8.08 -1.01 2.92
N GLN A 100 -8.39 -1.48 1.71
CA GLN A 100 -9.04 -2.79 1.52
C GLN A 100 -8.17 -3.97 1.98
N LEU A 101 -6.86 -3.92 1.68
CA LEU A 101 -5.91 -4.94 2.11
C LEU A 101 -5.76 -4.99 3.64
N ILE A 102 -5.67 -3.82 4.29
CA ILE A 102 -5.60 -3.69 5.74
C ILE A 102 -6.88 -4.23 6.40
N ASP A 103 -8.05 -3.90 5.86
CA ASP A 103 -9.32 -4.43 6.38
C ASP A 103 -9.37 -5.96 6.30
N GLN A 104 -8.85 -6.54 5.22
CA GLN A 104 -8.76 -7.99 5.08
C GLN A 104 -7.74 -8.57 6.06
N LYS A 105 -6.55 -7.99 6.16
CA LYS A 105 -5.48 -8.46 7.04
C LYS A 105 -5.86 -8.30 8.52
N SER A 106 -6.62 -7.28 8.87
CA SER A 106 -7.18 -7.08 10.21
C SER A 106 -8.09 -8.24 10.62
N ARG A 107 -8.97 -8.69 9.71
CA ARG A 107 -9.82 -9.88 9.95
C ARG A 107 -8.99 -11.16 10.10
N ASP A 108 -7.93 -11.30 9.31
CA ASP A 108 -7.05 -12.47 9.39
C ASP A 108 -6.21 -12.47 10.67
N LEU A 109 -5.78 -11.29 11.14
CA LEU A 109 -5.11 -11.10 12.43
C LEU A 109 -6.03 -11.45 13.60
N GLU A 110 -7.29 -11.03 13.56
CA GLU A 110 -8.25 -11.36 14.62
C GLU A 110 -8.48 -12.87 14.72
N LYS A 111 -8.67 -13.54 13.59
CA LYS A 111 -8.76 -15.01 13.55
C LYS A 111 -7.50 -15.70 14.07
N ALA A 112 -6.32 -15.18 13.74
CA ALA A 112 -5.06 -15.73 14.24
C ALA A 112 -4.95 -15.60 15.76
N LYS A 113 -5.34 -14.44 16.32
CA LYS A 113 -5.39 -14.23 17.77
C LYS A 113 -6.39 -15.14 18.47
N GLU A 114 -7.58 -15.34 17.90
CA GLU A 114 -8.56 -16.29 18.44
C GLU A 114 -7.99 -17.72 18.48
N GLN A 115 -7.31 -18.16 17.41
CA GLN A 115 -6.66 -19.47 17.35
C GLN A 115 -5.51 -19.59 18.36
N GLU A 116 -4.69 -18.55 18.50
CA GLU A 116 -3.61 -18.52 19.50
C GLU A 116 -4.17 -18.62 20.92
N GLU A 117 -5.22 -17.87 21.23
CA GLU A 117 -5.86 -17.88 22.56
C GLU A 117 -6.46 -19.26 22.88
N GLU A 118 -7.10 -19.92 21.91
CA GLU A 118 -7.63 -21.28 22.08
C GLU A 118 -6.51 -22.29 22.40
N GLN A 119 -5.38 -22.20 21.68
CA GLN A 119 -4.21 -23.06 21.95
C GLN A 119 -3.56 -22.72 23.29
N TYR A 120 -3.50 -21.43 23.63
CA TYR A 120 -2.94 -20.96 24.89
C TYR A 120 -3.76 -21.46 26.09
N GLU A 121 -5.08 -21.35 26.06
CA GLU A 121 -5.93 -21.85 27.13
C GLU A 121 -5.88 -23.38 27.24
N SER A 122 -5.80 -24.09 26.12
CA SER A 122 -5.61 -25.55 26.12
C SER A 122 -4.28 -25.94 26.78
N TYR A 123 -3.18 -25.27 26.40
CA TYR A 123 -1.87 -25.45 27.02
C TYR A 123 -1.88 -25.11 28.51
N ARG A 124 -2.49 -23.98 28.88
CA ARG A 124 -2.59 -23.51 30.26
C ARG A 124 -3.40 -24.46 31.14
N MET A 125 -4.53 -24.97 30.65
CA MET A 125 -5.34 -25.99 31.36
C MET A 125 -4.51 -27.25 31.61
N ARG A 126 -3.71 -27.69 30.63
CA ARG A 126 -2.86 -28.86 30.78
C ARG A 126 -1.76 -28.65 31.81
N VAL A 127 -1.07 -27.51 31.78
CA VAL A 127 -0.05 -27.13 32.77
C VAL A 127 -0.67 -27.04 34.17
N ARG A 128 -1.83 -26.40 34.31
CA ARG A 128 -2.55 -26.34 35.60
C ARG A 128 -2.91 -27.73 36.11
N ALA A 129 -3.44 -28.60 35.26
CA ALA A 129 -3.76 -29.98 35.64
C ALA A 129 -2.52 -30.77 36.07
N MET A 130 -1.35 -30.49 35.48
CA MET A 130 -0.08 -31.09 35.90
C MET A 130 0.36 -30.61 37.29
N GLU A 131 0.25 -29.31 37.56
CA GLU A 131 0.58 -28.71 38.86
C GLU A 131 -0.39 -29.15 39.97
N GLU A 132 -1.71 -29.12 39.71
CA GLU A 132 -2.74 -29.49 40.69
C GLU A 132 -2.72 -30.99 41.04
N ASN A 133 -2.42 -31.85 40.06
CA ASN A 133 -2.27 -33.29 40.28
C ASN A 133 -0.83 -33.69 40.67
N GLY A 134 0.08 -32.73 40.82
CA GLY A 134 1.53 -32.91 41.01
C GLY A 134 1.97 -33.65 42.28
N ASN A 135 1.05 -33.95 43.20
CA ASN A 135 1.34 -34.80 44.36
C ASN A 135 1.49 -36.30 43.99
N LEU A 136 1.13 -36.69 42.77
CA LEU A 136 1.43 -38.00 42.15
C LEU A 136 2.40 -37.78 40.98
N SER A 137 3.69 -37.56 41.27
CA SER A 137 4.73 -37.48 40.25
C SER A 137 4.64 -38.70 39.30
N TYR A 138 4.82 -38.54 37.98
CA TYR A 138 4.84 -39.66 37.03
C TYR A 138 5.75 -40.80 37.49
N LEU A 139 6.85 -40.46 38.17
CA LEU A 139 7.75 -41.41 38.82
C LEU A 139 7.06 -42.26 39.90
N SER A 140 6.16 -41.68 40.69
CA SER A 140 5.36 -42.41 41.70
C SER A 140 4.41 -43.44 41.07
N LEU A 141 3.90 -43.18 39.87
CA LEU A 141 3.04 -44.11 39.14
C LEU A 141 3.84 -45.29 38.56
N VAL A 142 5.08 -45.02 38.12
CA VAL A 142 6.04 -46.04 37.67
C VAL A 142 6.48 -46.92 38.84
N PHE A 143 6.82 -46.34 40.00
CA PHE A 143 7.29 -47.09 41.18
C PHE A 143 6.18 -47.83 41.96
N LYS A 144 4.90 -47.50 41.74
CA LYS A 144 3.75 -48.21 42.34
C LYS A 144 3.29 -49.44 41.54
N ALA A 145 3.91 -49.74 40.40
CA ALA A 145 3.51 -50.89 39.58
C ALA A 145 3.77 -52.22 40.30
N GLY A 146 2.73 -53.05 40.46
CA GLY A 146 2.80 -54.34 41.17
C GLY A 146 3.34 -55.51 40.35
N SER A 147 3.61 -55.32 39.05
CA SER A 147 4.16 -56.35 38.16
C SER A 147 4.89 -55.74 36.96
N LEU A 148 5.78 -56.51 36.32
CA LEU A 148 6.52 -56.08 35.13
C LEU A 148 5.61 -55.71 33.93
N PRO A 149 4.52 -56.45 33.62
CA PRO A 149 3.58 -56.03 32.59
C PRO A 149 2.92 -54.68 32.91
N GLN A 150 2.51 -54.46 34.17
CA GLN A 150 1.90 -53.20 34.59
C GLN A 150 2.90 -52.02 34.49
N LEU A 151 4.18 -52.27 34.77
CA LEU A 151 5.24 -51.28 34.62
C LEU A 151 5.39 -50.84 33.15
N LEU A 152 5.42 -51.78 32.21
CA LEU A 152 5.55 -51.47 30.78
C LEU A 152 4.34 -50.68 30.26
N THR A 153 3.14 -51.07 30.65
CA THR A 153 1.90 -50.34 30.30
C THR A 153 1.87 -48.93 30.88
N ASN A 154 2.34 -48.73 32.13
CA ASN A 154 2.45 -47.40 32.72
C ASN A 154 3.49 -46.52 32.00
N LEU A 155 4.63 -47.09 31.58
CA LEU A 155 5.66 -46.36 30.84
C LEU A 155 5.16 -45.92 29.47
N ASP A 156 4.42 -46.78 28.77
CA ASP A 156 3.83 -46.46 27.46
C ASP A 156 2.81 -45.31 27.58
N MET A 157 1.88 -45.40 28.54
CA MET A 157 0.91 -44.33 28.82
C MET A 157 1.58 -43.00 29.17
N ILE A 158 2.65 -43.00 29.98
CA ILE A 158 3.39 -41.78 30.30
C ILE A 158 4.09 -41.21 29.06
N GLY A 159 4.65 -42.08 28.21
CA GLY A 159 5.25 -41.69 26.93
C GLY A 159 4.25 -41.01 25.99
N GLU A 160 3.04 -41.54 25.88
CA GLU A 160 1.94 -40.93 25.11
C GLU A 160 1.54 -39.56 25.67
N ILE A 161 1.42 -39.44 27.00
CA ILE A 161 1.10 -38.18 27.68
C ILE A 161 2.17 -37.13 27.41
N ILE A 162 3.46 -37.45 27.60
CA ILE A 162 4.57 -36.52 27.35
C ILE A 162 4.59 -36.08 25.88
N SER A 163 4.34 -37.01 24.96
CA SER A 163 4.28 -36.72 23.53
C SER A 163 3.11 -35.81 23.19
N SER A 164 1.96 -35.98 23.88
CA SER A 164 0.80 -35.11 23.74
C SER A 164 1.06 -33.71 24.29
N ASP A 165 1.71 -33.60 25.44
CA ASP A 165 2.05 -32.31 26.06
C ASP A 165 3.02 -31.52 25.19
N LYS A 166 4.01 -32.21 24.63
CA LYS A 166 4.94 -31.61 23.66
C LYS A 166 4.19 -31.09 22.44
N ARG A 167 3.30 -31.90 21.87
CA ARG A 167 2.50 -31.49 20.70
C ARG A 167 1.61 -30.28 21.01
N LEU A 168 0.99 -30.23 22.19
CA LEU A 168 0.17 -29.09 22.61
C LEU A 168 0.99 -27.81 22.71
N PHE A 169 2.21 -27.89 23.26
CA PHE A 169 3.13 -26.75 23.31
C PHE A 169 3.58 -26.30 21.91
N GLU A 170 3.95 -27.24 21.03
CA GLU A 170 4.33 -26.90 19.65
C GLU A 170 3.17 -26.27 18.89
N GLN A 171 1.94 -26.76 19.04
CA GLN A 171 0.74 -26.16 18.42
C GLN A 171 0.49 -24.72 18.89
N TYR A 172 0.63 -24.46 20.19
CA TYR A 172 0.55 -23.10 20.72
C TYR A 172 1.67 -22.21 20.16
N LYS A 173 2.90 -22.72 20.13
CA LYS A 173 4.05 -22.00 19.60
C LYS A 173 3.86 -21.65 18.12
N GLU A 174 3.44 -22.60 17.29
CA GLU A 174 3.14 -22.39 15.87
C GLU A 174 2.02 -21.36 15.67
N ALA A 175 0.95 -21.43 16.47
CA ALA A 175 -0.14 -20.47 16.42
C ALA A 175 0.35 -19.04 16.73
N ARG A 176 1.18 -18.90 17.78
CA ARG A 176 1.78 -17.62 18.15
C ARG A 176 2.74 -17.07 17.10
N GLU A 177 3.63 -17.90 16.55
CA GLU A 177 4.55 -17.48 15.47
C GLU A 177 3.77 -16.97 14.25
N LYS A 178 2.68 -17.65 13.90
CA LYS A 178 1.78 -17.23 12.81
C LYS A 178 1.06 -15.91 13.13
N THR A 179 0.58 -15.70 14.37
CA THR A 179 -0.03 -14.43 14.76
C THR A 179 0.97 -13.28 14.64
N GLU A 180 2.21 -13.47 15.11
CA GLU A 180 3.25 -12.44 15.01
C GLU A 180 3.63 -12.13 13.56
N GLU A 181 3.71 -13.13 12.68
CA GLU A 181 3.92 -12.91 11.24
C GLU A 181 2.79 -12.07 10.61
N ILE A 182 1.53 -12.46 10.85
CA ILE A 182 0.36 -11.74 10.32
C ILE A 182 0.30 -10.31 10.87
N LYS A 183 0.66 -10.12 12.14
CA LYS A 183 0.72 -8.82 12.80
C LYS A 183 1.81 -7.94 12.19
N ALA A 184 3.01 -8.48 11.96
CA ALA A 184 4.10 -7.73 11.33
C ALA A 184 3.71 -7.27 9.93
N ASP A 185 3.10 -8.13 9.12
CA ASP A 185 2.59 -7.76 7.80
C ASP A 185 1.51 -6.66 7.89
N TYR A 186 0.60 -6.75 8.86
CA TYR A 186 -0.43 -5.73 9.09
C TYR A 186 0.20 -4.37 9.45
N GLU A 187 1.18 -4.36 10.36
CA GLU A 187 1.88 -3.15 10.78
C GLU A 187 2.64 -2.51 9.61
N ASN A 188 3.32 -3.32 8.78
CA ASN A 188 4.00 -2.85 7.57
C ASN A 188 3.00 -2.22 6.58
N MET A 189 1.85 -2.86 6.32
CA MET A 189 0.82 -2.31 5.44
C MET A 189 0.24 -1.00 5.99
N ALA A 190 0.04 -0.90 7.30
CA ALA A 190 -0.44 0.31 7.95
C ALA A 190 0.56 1.47 7.85
N GLU A 191 1.86 1.18 7.93
CA GLU A 191 2.92 2.16 7.71
C GLU A 191 2.94 2.65 6.25
N GLU A 192 2.86 1.73 5.28
CA GLU A 192 2.76 2.07 3.86
C GLU A 192 1.54 2.96 3.56
N LEU A 193 0.37 2.64 4.12
CA LEU A 193 -0.83 3.47 3.99
C LEU A 193 -0.58 4.89 4.50
N LYS A 194 0.01 5.03 5.69
CA LYS A 194 0.31 6.33 6.29
C LYS A 194 1.31 7.14 5.44
N LEU A 195 2.29 6.47 4.83
CA LEU A 195 3.22 7.10 3.90
C LEU A 195 2.46 7.63 2.67
N LYS A 196 1.56 6.84 2.07
CA LYS A 196 0.74 7.29 0.92
C LYS A 196 -0.19 8.44 1.29
N GLU A 197 -0.79 8.44 2.48
CA GLU A 197 -1.60 9.57 2.96
C GLU A 197 -0.78 10.85 3.12
N THR A 198 0.46 10.73 3.60
CA THR A 198 1.40 11.85 3.69
C THR A 198 1.79 12.36 2.31
N GLU A 199 2.16 11.46 1.39
CA GLU A 199 2.43 11.79 -0.02
C GLU A 199 1.25 12.52 -0.68
N LEU A 200 0.02 12.09 -0.40
CA LEU A 200 -1.20 12.74 -0.91
C LEU A 200 -1.33 14.19 -0.41
N GLN A 201 -1.06 14.43 0.88
CA GLN A 201 -1.09 15.78 1.45
C GLN A 201 -0.03 16.69 0.82
N GLU A 202 1.18 16.17 0.63
CA GLU A 202 2.27 16.89 -0.04
C GLU A 202 1.92 17.25 -1.49
N GLN A 203 1.34 16.33 -2.26
CA GLN A 203 0.93 16.61 -3.63
C GLN A 203 -0.22 17.62 -3.71
N LYS A 204 -1.16 17.59 -2.76
CA LYS A 204 -2.23 18.60 -2.67
C LYS A 204 -1.67 19.99 -2.35
N ALA A 205 -0.70 20.09 -1.44
CA ALA A 205 -0.04 21.36 -1.15
C ALA A 205 0.71 21.89 -2.37
N LYS A 206 1.40 21.00 -3.11
CA LYS A 206 2.08 21.36 -4.36
C LYS A 206 1.10 21.82 -5.45
N LEU A 207 -0.05 21.15 -5.59
CA LEU A 207 -1.11 21.57 -6.49
C LEU A 207 -1.61 22.98 -6.16
N ASP A 208 -1.82 23.29 -4.87
CA ASP A 208 -2.24 24.63 -4.43
C ASP A 208 -1.21 25.72 -4.79
N GLU A 209 0.08 25.41 -4.71
CA GLU A 209 1.16 26.31 -5.15
C GLU A 209 1.14 26.52 -6.66
N GLU A 210 1.01 25.44 -7.44
CA GLU A 210 0.93 25.49 -8.91
C GLU A 210 -0.28 26.31 -9.38
N VAL A 211 -1.44 26.13 -8.74
CA VAL A 211 -2.68 26.89 -9.02
C VAL A 211 -2.51 28.37 -8.68
N LYS A 212 -1.85 28.71 -7.56
CA LYS A 212 -1.54 30.11 -7.22
C LYS A 212 -0.62 30.75 -8.25
N ALA A 213 0.42 30.05 -8.68
CA ALA A 213 1.32 30.54 -9.72
C ALA A 213 0.58 30.80 -11.05
N ALA A 214 -0.31 29.89 -11.45
CA ALA A 214 -1.16 30.09 -12.63
C ALA A 214 -2.06 31.33 -12.49
N ALA A 215 -2.66 31.55 -11.31
CA ALA A 215 -3.51 32.70 -11.05
C ALA A 215 -2.75 34.03 -11.09
N GLU A 216 -1.51 34.07 -10.59
CA GLU A 216 -0.63 35.24 -10.66
C GLU A 216 -0.28 35.61 -12.10
N ILE A 217 0.03 34.61 -12.95
CA ILE A 217 0.29 34.83 -14.37
C ILE A 217 -0.95 35.40 -15.07
N ILE A 218 -2.13 34.84 -14.81
CA ILE A 218 -3.40 35.34 -15.38
C ILE A 218 -3.64 36.80 -14.96
N ALA A 219 -3.41 37.13 -13.68
CA ALA A 219 -3.57 38.49 -13.19
C ALA A 219 -2.58 39.47 -13.86
N GLY A 220 -1.33 39.05 -14.08
CA GLY A 220 -0.33 39.82 -14.82
C GLY A 220 -0.75 40.08 -16.27
N ILE A 221 -1.19 39.04 -16.99
CA ILE A 221 -1.68 39.16 -18.37
C ILE A 221 -2.87 40.12 -18.44
N GLN A 222 -3.80 40.07 -17.48
CA GLN A 222 -4.96 40.96 -17.46
C GLN A 222 -4.55 42.42 -17.24
N ALA A 223 -3.59 42.68 -16.35
CA ALA A 223 -3.08 44.03 -16.11
C ALA A 223 -2.42 44.62 -17.36
N ASP A 224 -1.63 43.84 -18.09
CA ASP A 224 -1.00 44.25 -19.35
C ASP A 224 -2.06 44.57 -20.43
N ILE A 225 -3.12 43.76 -20.52
CA ILE A 225 -4.25 44.00 -21.44
C ILE A 225 -4.96 45.31 -21.08
N ASP A 226 -5.24 45.55 -19.81
CA ASP A 226 -5.94 46.76 -19.34
C ASP A 226 -5.10 48.02 -19.61
N GLU A 227 -3.78 47.97 -19.39
CA GLU A 227 -2.86 49.06 -19.70
C GLU A 227 -2.85 49.38 -21.20
N HIS A 228 -2.69 48.37 -22.06
CA HIS A 228 -2.69 48.55 -23.51
C HIS A 228 -4.02 49.07 -24.04
N THR A 229 -5.15 48.63 -23.47
CA THR A 229 -6.49 49.08 -23.87
C THR A 229 -6.76 50.52 -23.42
N ALA A 230 -6.23 50.94 -22.26
CA ALA A 230 -6.31 52.32 -21.78
C ALA A 230 -5.48 53.30 -22.63
N VAL A 231 -4.34 52.85 -23.16
CA VAL A 231 -3.49 53.64 -24.09
C VAL A 231 -4.17 53.81 -25.45
N LEU A 232 -4.85 52.77 -25.96
CA LEU A 232 -5.57 52.82 -27.24
C LEU A 232 -6.85 53.68 -27.21
N ASN A 233 -7.45 53.87 -26.03
CA ASN A 233 -8.66 54.66 -25.83
C ASN A 233 -8.38 56.14 -25.46
N LYS A 234 -7.12 56.59 -25.52
CA LYS A 234 -6.69 58.00 -25.37
C LYS A 234 -6.32 58.60 -26.73
#